data_AF-A0A966T842-F1
#
_entry.id   AF-A0A966T842-F1
#
_cell.length_a   1.000
_cell.length_b   1.000
_cell.length_c   1.000
_cell.angle_alpha   90.00
_cell.angle_beta   90.00
_cell.angle_gamma   90.00
#
_symmetry.space_group_name_H-M   'P 1'
#
loop_
_entity.id
_entity.type
_entity.pdbx_description
1 polymer ?
#
loop_
_entity_poly.entity_id
_entity_poly.type
_entity_poly.pdbx_seq_one_letter_code
_entity_poly.pdbx_strand_id
1 'polypeptide(L)'
;MSRDHLMLDRLAESPSPQARLLPQVLEALEWPGEAIQLRNALSGSPASLDATDLLNTLANLGYRWTVQRLGSRDAARLAQQPFPVLVRADQPTAPLQLLHNGAELAAAVAAAPSLLAYRFRFEPENLSEKRQWFQAQVLRFRRGIGELYVISLLINLLALVLPFFIRAVYNLEIPGGQAGDLFLLLPFALLAAGLQLWLSQWRQRRLAEV
;
A
#
# COMPACT_ATOMS: atom_id res chain seq x y z
N MET A 1 -1.48 34.83 17.01
CA MET A 1 -0.74 34.86 15.72
C MET A 1 0.45 33.90 15.77
N SER A 2 0.27 32.63 16.19
CA SER A 2 1.34 31.86 16.81
C SER A 2 1.30 30.38 16.42
N ARG A 3 2.43 29.84 15.92
CA ARG A 3 2.74 28.42 15.65
C ARG A 3 1.93 27.64 14.59
N ASP A 4 0.67 27.96 14.32
CA ASP A 4 -0.16 27.16 13.40
C ASP A 4 0.26 27.27 11.92
N HIS A 5 0.65 28.47 11.47
CA HIS A 5 1.17 28.65 10.10
C HIS A 5 2.49 27.93 9.85
N LEU A 6 3.39 27.87 10.84
CA LEU A 6 4.72 27.28 10.68
C LEU A 6 4.68 25.80 10.28
N MET A 7 3.65 25.04 10.70
CA MET A 7 3.53 23.64 10.32
C MET A 7 3.03 23.47 8.89
N LEU A 8 2.03 24.26 8.48
CA LEU A 8 1.50 24.27 7.12
C LEU A 8 2.56 24.79 6.13
N ASP A 9 3.34 25.80 6.51
CA ASP A 9 4.46 26.33 5.73
C ASP A 9 5.55 25.27 5.54
N ARG A 10 5.92 24.53 6.60
CA ARG A 10 6.88 23.42 6.47
C ARG A 10 6.38 22.27 5.59
N LEU A 11 5.08 22.02 5.56
CA LEU A 11 4.48 21.02 4.68
C LEU A 11 4.53 21.50 3.21
N ALA A 12 4.28 22.79 2.96
CA ALA A 12 4.39 23.41 1.65
C ALA A 12 5.83 23.46 1.11
N GLU A 13 6.83 23.54 1.99
CA GLU A 13 8.26 23.50 1.64
C GLU A 13 8.83 22.08 1.54
N SER A 14 8.04 21.05 1.84
CA SER A 14 8.53 19.67 1.86
C SER A 14 8.92 19.16 0.47
N PRO A 15 9.99 18.32 0.36
CA PRO A 15 10.36 17.67 -0.90
C PRO A 15 9.29 16.69 -1.40
N SER A 16 8.42 16.16 -0.52
CA SER A 16 7.34 15.26 -0.91
C SER A 16 6.22 16.02 -1.66
N PRO A 17 5.82 15.58 -2.87
CA PRO A 17 4.65 16.13 -3.56
C PRO A 17 3.36 16.05 -2.73
N GLN A 18 3.19 14.99 -1.95
CA GLN A 18 1.99 14.73 -1.16
C GLN A 18 1.96 15.58 0.11
N ALA A 19 3.11 15.79 0.75
CA ALA A 19 3.21 16.72 1.88
C ALA A 19 2.79 18.14 1.47
N ARG A 20 3.19 18.60 0.28
CA ARG A 20 2.80 19.92 -0.28
C ARG A 20 1.32 20.03 -0.64
N LEU A 21 0.71 18.89 -0.94
CA LEU A 21 -0.70 18.81 -1.34
C LEU A 21 -1.63 18.78 -0.12
N LEU A 22 -1.16 18.33 1.04
CA LEU A 22 -1.96 18.22 2.25
C LEU A 22 -2.56 19.58 2.70
N PRO A 23 -1.82 20.70 2.80
CA PRO A 23 -2.39 22.01 3.13
C PRO A 23 -3.48 22.44 2.15
N GLN A 24 -3.24 22.26 0.84
CA GLN A 24 -4.19 22.62 -0.22
C GLN A 24 -5.49 21.82 -0.12
N VAL A 25 -5.39 20.53 0.22
CA VAL A 25 -6.57 19.68 0.43
C VAL A 25 -7.35 20.12 1.66
N LEU A 26 -6.68 20.43 2.77
CA LEU A 26 -7.35 20.88 4.00
C LEU A 26 -8.06 22.22 3.81
N GLU A 27 -7.42 23.15 3.09
CA GLU A 27 -8.03 24.42 2.71
C GLU A 27 -9.25 24.21 1.81
N ALA A 28 -9.12 23.37 0.78
CA ALA A 28 -10.20 23.09 -0.16
C ALA A 28 -11.36 22.26 0.45
N LEU A 29 -11.11 21.54 1.54
CA LEU A 29 -12.13 20.85 2.34
C LEU A 29 -12.70 21.71 3.48
N GLU A 30 -12.31 22.98 3.55
CA GLU A 30 -12.70 23.94 4.60
C GLU A 30 -12.51 23.35 6.01
N TRP A 31 -11.39 22.66 6.24
CA TRP A 31 -11.15 21.98 7.51
C TRP A 31 -11.07 22.97 8.68
N PRO A 32 -11.94 22.85 9.71
CA PRO A 32 -12.04 23.85 10.79
C PRO A 32 -11.05 23.64 11.95
N GLY A 33 -10.14 22.66 11.85
CA GLY A 33 -9.30 22.24 12.97
C GLY A 33 -8.00 23.04 13.15
N GLU A 34 -7.25 22.70 14.20
CA GLU A 34 -6.01 23.38 14.59
C GLU A 34 -4.75 22.59 14.19
N ALA A 35 -3.60 23.26 14.01
CA ALA A 35 -2.36 22.59 13.59
C ALA A 35 -1.92 21.47 14.56
N ILE A 36 -2.29 21.54 15.83
CA ILE A 36 -2.04 20.47 16.80
C ILE A 36 -2.81 19.19 16.43
N GLN A 37 -4.07 19.31 16.01
CA GLN A 37 -4.87 18.17 15.55
C GLN A 37 -4.27 17.57 14.28
N LEU A 38 -3.84 18.41 13.34
CA LEU A 38 -3.14 17.97 12.14
C LEU A 38 -1.85 17.20 12.47
N ARG A 39 -1.06 17.71 13.41
CA ARG A 39 0.17 17.06 13.88
C ARG A 39 -0.10 15.70 14.49
N ASN A 40 -1.16 15.58 15.29
CA ASN A 40 -1.53 14.32 15.93
C ASN A 40 -2.11 13.31 14.94
N ALA A 41 -2.75 13.79 13.88
CA ALA A 41 -3.35 12.94 12.84
C ALA A 41 -2.37 12.51 11.75
N LEU A 42 -1.22 13.20 11.61
CA LEU A 42 -0.23 12.95 10.55
C LEU A 42 0.30 11.51 10.59
N SER A 43 -0.02 10.73 9.57
CA SER A 43 0.53 9.39 9.36
C SER A 43 1.83 9.53 8.58
N GLY A 44 2.99 9.41 9.22
CA GLY A 44 4.30 9.40 8.55
C GLY A 44 5.11 10.68 8.73
N SER A 45 6.27 10.73 8.07
CA SER A 45 7.19 11.86 8.14
C SER A 45 6.87 12.90 7.06
N PRO A 46 6.82 14.21 7.39
CA PRO A 46 6.63 15.27 6.41
C PRO A 46 7.61 15.21 5.23
N ALA A 47 8.84 14.73 5.45
CA ALA A 47 9.89 14.68 4.44
C ALA A 47 9.71 13.56 3.38
N SER A 48 8.95 12.51 3.69
CA SER A 48 8.80 11.33 2.84
C SER A 48 7.34 10.86 2.72
N LEU A 49 6.40 11.79 2.92
CA LEU A 49 4.97 11.50 2.95
C LEU A 49 4.50 10.96 1.60
N ASP A 50 3.85 9.80 1.59
CA ASP A 50 3.33 9.18 0.37
C ASP A 50 1.81 9.41 0.18
N ALA A 51 1.26 8.92 -0.93
CA ALA A 51 -0.18 9.07 -1.21
C ALA A 51 -1.05 8.34 -0.17
N THR A 52 -0.54 7.27 0.42
CA THR A 52 -1.26 6.48 1.42
C THR A 52 -1.24 7.16 2.78
N ASP A 53 -0.10 7.71 3.16
CA ASP A 53 0.13 8.53 4.35
C ASP A 53 -0.76 9.77 4.36
N LEU A 54 -0.93 10.42 3.20
CA LEU A 54 -1.89 11.52 3.04
C LEU A 54 -3.33 11.06 3.33
N LEU A 55 -3.77 9.96 2.70
CA LEU A 55 -5.12 9.42 2.91
C LEU A 55 -5.33 8.97 4.37
N ASN A 56 -4.32 8.36 4.99
CA ASN A 56 -4.35 7.99 6.40
C ASN A 56 -4.47 9.21 7.31
N THR A 57 -3.75 10.29 7.00
CA THR A 57 -3.85 11.56 7.73
C THR A 57 -5.28 12.11 7.64
N LEU A 58 -5.88 12.12 6.45
CA LEU A 58 -7.28 12.54 6.27
C LEU A 58 -8.27 11.62 7.02
N ALA A 59 -8.03 10.31 7.04
CA ALA A 59 -8.83 9.38 7.84
C ALA A 59 -8.77 9.70 9.34
N ASN A 60 -7.56 9.96 9.86
CA ASN A 60 -7.33 10.31 11.26
C ASN A 60 -7.95 11.66 11.64
N LEU A 61 -8.13 12.56 10.66
CA LEU A 61 -8.86 13.83 10.82
C LEU A 61 -10.39 13.68 10.74
N GLY A 62 -10.91 12.46 10.56
CA GLY A 62 -12.34 12.21 10.48
C GLY A 62 -12.93 12.30 9.06
N TYR A 63 -12.08 12.44 8.03
CA TYR A 63 -12.56 12.38 6.64
C TYR A 63 -12.65 10.95 6.15
N ARG A 64 -13.82 10.58 5.64
CA ARG A 64 -14.02 9.34 4.88
C ARG A 64 -13.94 9.64 3.41
N TRP A 65 -13.41 8.70 2.63
CA TRP A 65 -13.47 8.80 1.18
C TRP A 65 -14.10 7.57 0.54
N THR A 66 -14.79 7.83 -0.57
CA THR A 66 -15.23 6.79 -1.51
C THR A 66 -14.30 6.79 -2.72
N VAL A 67 -13.87 5.60 -3.14
CA VAL A 67 -13.06 5.42 -4.34
C VAL A 67 -13.95 5.03 -5.51
N GLN A 68 -13.90 5.79 -6.59
CA GLN A 68 -14.56 5.47 -7.84
C GLN A 68 -13.51 5.36 -8.96
N ARG A 69 -13.52 4.25 -9.68
CA ARG A 69 -12.70 4.10 -10.88
C ARG A 69 -13.37 4.86 -12.02
N LEU A 70 -12.59 5.67 -12.72
CA LEU A 70 -13.03 6.53 -13.81
C LEU A 70 -12.39 6.09 -15.11
N GLY A 71 -13.23 5.86 -16.12
CA GLY A 71 -12.82 5.85 -17.52
C GLY A 71 -13.28 7.12 -18.25
N SER A 72 -12.96 7.20 -19.55
CA SER A 72 -13.32 8.36 -20.39
C SER A 72 -14.82 8.67 -20.43
N ARG A 73 -15.68 7.68 -20.20
CA ARG A 73 -17.14 7.83 -20.20
C ARG A 73 -17.70 8.41 -18.90
N ASP A 74 -17.02 8.21 -17.78
CA ASP A 74 -17.48 8.65 -16.45
C ASP A 74 -17.08 10.09 -16.12
N ALA A 75 -16.09 10.64 -16.85
CA ALA A 75 -15.57 11.99 -16.66
C ALA A 75 -16.67 13.06 -16.76
N ALA A 76 -17.58 12.93 -17.73
CA ALA A 76 -18.68 13.87 -17.93
C ALA A 76 -19.68 13.88 -16.75
N ARG A 77 -19.92 12.72 -16.14
CA ARG A 77 -20.81 12.60 -14.97
C ARG A 77 -20.16 13.19 -13.71
N LEU A 78 -18.84 13.05 -13.57
CA LEU A 78 -18.11 13.61 -12.43
C LEU A 78 -17.89 15.13 -12.56
N ALA A 79 -17.76 15.65 -13.79
CA ALA A 79 -17.65 17.08 -14.04
C ALA A 79 -18.88 17.89 -13.57
N GLN A 80 -20.01 17.23 -13.38
CA GLN A 80 -21.25 17.81 -12.85
C GLN A 80 -21.36 17.72 -11.32
N GLN A 81 -20.39 17.11 -10.64
CA GLN A 81 -20.39 16.94 -9.19
C GLN A 81 -19.56 18.03 -8.50
N PRO A 82 -19.77 18.27 -7.19
CA PRO A 82 -18.99 19.25 -6.46
C PRO A 82 -17.50 18.85 -6.40
N PHE A 83 -16.67 19.85 -6.70
CA PHE A 83 -15.22 19.88 -6.49
C PHE A 83 -14.92 20.50 -5.12
N PRO A 84 -13.73 20.27 -4.53
CA PRO A 84 -12.55 19.58 -5.07
C PRO A 84 -12.65 18.03 -5.02
N VAL A 85 -11.89 17.36 -5.90
CA VAL A 85 -11.75 15.89 -5.92
C VAL A 85 -10.28 15.51 -6.02
N LEU A 86 -9.83 14.55 -5.22
CA LEU A 86 -8.50 13.98 -5.39
C LEU A 86 -8.54 12.86 -6.42
N VAL A 87 -7.61 12.87 -7.36
CA VAL A 87 -7.45 11.79 -8.35
C VAL A 87 -6.06 11.19 -8.30
N ARG A 88 -5.96 9.94 -8.71
CA ARG A 88 -4.70 9.24 -8.91
C ARG A 88 -4.82 8.38 -10.15
N ALA A 89 -3.75 8.23 -10.94
CA ALA A 89 -3.71 7.16 -11.93
C ALA A 89 -3.89 5.81 -11.25
N ASP A 90 -4.44 4.83 -11.96
CA ASP A 90 -4.57 3.46 -11.47
C ASP A 90 -3.22 2.72 -11.50
N GLN A 91 -2.21 3.35 -10.91
CA GLN A 91 -0.85 2.87 -10.76
C GLN A 91 -0.43 3.09 -9.30
N PRO A 92 0.24 2.13 -8.64
CA PRO A 92 0.55 2.20 -7.22
C PRO A 92 1.42 3.40 -6.83
N THR A 93 2.29 3.86 -7.73
CA THR A 93 3.27 4.93 -7.49
C THR A 93 2.82 6.30 -7.98
N ALA A 94 1.66 6.38 -8.63
CA ALA A 94 1.21 7.65 -9.16
C ALA A 94 0.90 8.63 -8.01
N PRO A 95 1.36 9.89 -8.10
CA PRO A 95 1.04 10.90 -7.12
C PRO A 95 -0.45 11.21 -7.13
N LEU A 96 -0.99 11.61 -5.97
CA LEU A 96 -2.32 12.18 -5.88
C LEU A 96 -2.29 13.60 -6.48
N GLN A 97 -3.35 13.97 -7.18
CA GLN A 97 -3.56 15.28 -7.75
C GLN A 97 -4.89 15.84 -7.26
N LEU A 98 -4.91 17.10 -6.83
CA LEU A 98 -6.11 17.81 -6.43
C LEU A 98 -6.68 18.53 -7.64
N LEU A 99 -7.92 18.19 -8.00
CA LEU A 99 -8.63 18.83 -9.09
C LEU A 99 -9.71 19.76 -8.54
N HIS A 100 -9.76 20.97 -9.08
CA HIS A 100 -10.67 22.02 -8.64
C HIS A 100 -11.85 22.22 -9.59
N ASN A 101 -11.75 21.72 -10.83
CA ASN A 101 -12.79 21.89 -11.85
C ASN A 101 -12.87 20.70 -12.84
N GLY A 102 -13.94 20.68 -13.63
CA GLY A 102 -14.18 19.65 -14.64
C GLY A 102 -13.19 19.66 -15.81
N ALA A 103 -12.55 20.80 -16.10
CA ALA A 103 -11.56 20.89 -17.19
C ALA A 103 -10.27 20.18 -16.82
N GLU A 104 -9.79 20.35 -15.58
CA GLU A 104 -8.65 19.61 -15.01
C GLU A 104 -8.93 18.10 -14.97
N LEU A 105 -10.17 17.71 -14.65
CA LEU A 105 -10.59 16.32 -14.72
C LEU A 105 -10.53 15.76 -16.15
N ALA A 106 -11.02 16.50 -17.14
CA ALA A 106 -10.97 16.08 -18.53
C ALA A 106 -9.52 15.91 -19.01
N ALA A 107 -8.63 16.84 -18.63
CA ALA A 107 -7.20 16.75 -18.93
C ALA A 107 -6.55 15.52 -18.26
N ALA A 108 -6.86 15.26 -16.98
CA ALA A 108 -6.34 14.10 -16.26
C ALA A 108 -6.81 12.77 -16.90
N VAL A 109 -8.08 12.68 -17.28
CA VAL A 109 -8.67 11.49 -17.94
C VAL A 109 -8.11 11.30 -19.35
N ALA A 110 -7.77 12.37 -20.06
CA ALA A 110 -7.09 12.29 -21.35
C ALA A 110 -5.64 11.80 -21.19
N ALA A 111 -4.95 12.19 -20.11
CA ALA A 111 -3.58 11.79 -19.83
C ALA A 111 -3.46 10.34 -19.32
N ALA A 112 -4.49 9.80 -18.66
CA ALA A 112 -4.46 8.46 -18.10
C ALA A 112 -5.75 7.67 -18.41
N PRO A 113 -5.65 6.45 -18.99
CA PRO A 113 -6.82 5.67 -19.44
C PRO A 113 -7.71 5.19 -18.27
N SER A 114 -7.17 5.13 -17.06
CA SER A 114 -7.89 4.76 -15.85
C SER A 114 -7.42 5.58 -14.66
N LEU A 115 -8.34 6.29 -14.03
CA LEU A 115 -8.10 7.09 -12.82
C LEU A 115 -8.93 6.54 -11.66
N LEU A 116 -8.45 6.79 -10.45
CA LEU A 116 -9.16 6.57 -9.20
C LEU A 116 -9.49 7.94 -8.61
N ALA A 117 -10.78 8.27 -8.51
CA ALA A 117 -11.25 9.46 -7.84
C ALA A 117 -11.61 9.17 -6.38
N TYR A 118 -11.11 10.01 -5.50
CA TYR A 118 -11.30 10.00 -4.06
C TYR A 118 -12.15 11.21 -3.69
N ARG A 119 -13.39 10.94 -3.27
CA ARG A 119 -14.32 11.96 -2.79
C ARG A 119 -14.39 11.90 -1.28
N PHE A 120 -14.12 13.02 -0.62
CA PHE A 120 -14.13 13.11 0.84
C PHE A 120 -15.50 13.54 1.37
N ARG A 121 -15.84 13.03 2.54
CA ARG A 121 -16.97 13.43 3.37
C ARG A 121 -16.48 13.46 4.81
N PHE A 122 -16.80 14.54 5.51
CA PHE A 122 -16.51 14.63 6.94
C PHE A 122 -17.55 13.81 7.71
N GLU A 123 -17.10 12.85 8.52
CA GLU A 123 -17.99 12.01 9.33
C GLU A 123 -17.38 11.90 10.74
N PRO A 124 -17.93 12.63 11.73
CA PRO A 124 -17.44 12.55 13.10
C PRO A 124 -17.75 11.17 13.69
N GLU A 125 -16.70 10.36 13.82
CA GLU A 125 -16.52 9.19 14.68
C GLU A 125 -17.74 8.28 14.94
N ASN A 126 -17.83 7.15 14.23
CA ASN A 126 -18.63 5.98 14.64
C ASN A 126 -18.09 4.70 13.98
N LEU A 127 -17.75 3.69 14.81
CA LEU A 127 -17.51 2.22 14.63
C LEU A 127 -16.98 1.61 13.30
N SER A 128 -17.26 2.20 12.14
CA SER A 128 -16.76 1.83 10.80
C SER A 128 -15.27 2.13 10.58
N GLU A 129 -14.67 2.87 11.52
CA GLU A 129 -13.26 3.29 11.57
C GLU A 129 -12.25 2.15 11.42
N LYS A 130 -12.55 0.99 12.02
CA LYS A 130 -11.69 -0.21 11.92
C LYS A 130 -11.56 -0.73 10.49
N ARG A 131 -12.63 -0.66 9.68
CA ARG A 131 -12.65 -1.27 8.34
C ARG A 131 -11.86 -0.45 7.32
N GLN A 132 -11.95 0.87 7.41
CA GLN A 132 -11.22 1.79 6.51
C GLN A 132 -9.75 1.92 6.91
N TRP A 133 -9.43 2.00 8.21
CA TRP A 133 -8.05 1.90 8.70
C TRP A 133 -7.40 0.57 8.25
N PHE A 134 -8.11 -0.55 8.38
CA PHE A 134 -7.61 -1.85 7.93
C PHE A 134 -7.37 -1.89 6.42
N GLN A 135 -8.28 -1.33 5.61
CA GLN A 135 -8.08 -1.24 4.16
C GLN A 135 -6.89 -0.34 3.80
N ALA A 136 -6.72 0.80 4.47
CA ALA A 136 -5.64 1.72 4.20
C ALA A 136 -4.27 1.16 4.66
N GLN A 137 -4.23 0.43 5.77
CA GLN A 137 -3.10 -0.39 6.19
C GLN A 137 -2.77 -1.47 5.15
N VAL A 138 -3.76 -2.20 4.65
CA VAL A 138 -3.55 -3.21 3.61
C VAL A 138 -3.06 -2.55 2.29
N LEU A 139 -3.56 -1.36 1.94
CA LEU A 139 -3.08 -0.61 0.77
C LEU A 139 -1.62 -0.14 0.93
N ARG A 140 -1.23 0.35 2.11
CA ARG A 140 0.16 0.75 2.43
C ARG A 140 1.12 -0.42 2.29
N PHE A 141 0.66 -1.60 2.69
CA PHE A 141 1.46 -2.80 2.68
C PHE A 141 1.37 -3.61 1.38
N ARG A 142 0.52 -3.26 0.40
CA ARG A 142 0.42 -4.04 -0.86
C ARG A 142 1.75 -4.21 -1.59
N ARG A 143 2.70 -3.27 -1.43
CA ARG A 143 4.03 -3.36 -2.01
C ARG A 143 5.01 -4.24 -1.22
N GLY A 144 4.83 -4.41 0.10
CA GLY A 144 5.66 -5.28 0.95
C GLY A 144 5.06 -6.67 1.24
N ILE A 145 3.73 -6.76 1.33
CA ILE A 145 2.97 -8.01 1.51
C ILE A 145 3.15 -8.92 0.30
N GLY A 146 3.22 -8.38 -0.92
CA GLY A 146 3.46 -9.19 -2.12
C GLY A 146 4.75 -10.00 -2.02
N GLU A 147 5.84 -9.35 -1.59
CA GLU A 147 7.15 -10.00 -1.41
C GLU A 147 7.10 -11.05 -0.28
N LEU A 148 6.49 -10.70 0.86
CA LEU A 148 6.32 -11.62 2.00
C LEU A 148 5.42 -12.83 1.66
N TYR A 149 4.39 -12.65 0.84
CA TYR A 149 3.52 -13.73 0.36
C TYR A 149 4.25 -14.64 -0.63
N VAL A 150 5.03 -14.09 -1.56
CA VAL A 150 5.84 -14.89 -2.49
C VAL A 150 6.88 -15.71 -1.71
N ILE A 151 7.54 -15.11 -0.72
CA ILE A 151 8.48 -15.83 0.17
C ILE A 151 7.74 -16.94 0.94
N SER A 152 6.57 -16.65 1.51
CA SER A 152 5.79 -17.64 2.27
C SER A 152 5.23 -18.76 1.39
N LEU A 153 4.86 -18.44 0.14
CA LEU A 153 4.42 -19.42 -0.87
C LEU A 153 5.58 -20.35 -1.24
N LEU A 154 6.77 -19.78 -1.52
CA LEU A 154 7.98 -20.54 -1.83
C LEU A 154 8.39 -21.45 -0.66
N ILE A 155 8.32 -20.96 0.58
CA ILE A 155 8.61 -21.78 1.77
C ILE A 155 7.62 -22.94 1.90
N ASN A 156 6.33 -22.71 1.68
CA ASN A 156 5.34 -23.79 1.74
C ASN A 156 5.52 -24.82 0.61
N LEU A 157 5.85 -24.36 -0.60
CA LEU A 157 6.19 -25.25 -1.72
C LEU A 157 7.46 -26.06 -1.44
N LEU A 158 8.47 -25.45 -0.83
CA LEU A 158 9.72 -26.13 -0.48
C LEU A 158 9.51 -27.13 0.68
N ALA A 159 8.62 -26.81 1.62
CA ALA A 159 8.25 -27.73 2.70
C ALA A 159 7.57 -29.01 2.17
N LEU A 160 6.92 -28.96 1.01
CA LEU A 160 6.37 -30.14 0.32
C LEU A 160 7.46 -31.04 -0.28
N VAL A 161 8.67 -30.52 -0.53
CA VAL A 161 9.77 -31.33 -1.09
C VAL A 161 10.16 -32.46 -0.13
N LEU A 162 10.14 -32.23 1.17
CA LEU A 162 10.56 -33.23 2.16
C LEU A 162 9.62 -34.46 2.20
N PRO A 163 8.28 -34.33 2.30
CA PRO A 163 7.35 -35.46 2.15
C PRO A 163 7.45 -36.19 0.81
N PHE A 164 7.65 -35.45 -0.29
CA PHE A 164 7.82 -36.03 -1.63
C PHE A 164 9.13 -36.80 -1.76
N PHE A 165 10.21 -36.30 -1.15
CA PHE A 165 11.49 -36.97 -1.08
C PHE A 165 11.40 -38.28 -0.30
N ILE A 166 10.76 -38.27 0.87
CA ILE A 166 10.50 -39.48 1.67
C ILE A 166 9.70 -40.47 0.83
N ARG A 167 8.61 -40.04 0.18
CA ARG A 167 7.81 -40.91 -0.70
C ARG A 167 8.64 -41.48 -1.86
N ALA A 168 9.49 -40.67 -2.49
CA ALA A 168 10.33 -41.09 -3.60
C ALA A 168 11.36 -42.14 -3.14
N VAL A 169 12.08 -41.89 -2.05
CA VAL A 169 13.03 -42.83 -1.45
C VAL A 169 12.35 -44.16 -1.13
N TYR A 170 11.22 -44.13 -0.42
CA TYR A 170 10.51 -45.34 -0.05
C TYR A 170 9.96 -46.11 -1.27
N ASN A 171 9.42 -45.43 -2.27
CA ASN A 171 8.85 -46.09 -3.45
C ASN A 171 9.91 -46.56 -4.47
N LEU A 172 11.10 -45.96 -4.49
CA LEU A 172 12.17 -46.27 -5.46
C LEU A 172 13.20 -47.27 -4.90
N GLU A 173 13.52 -47.21 -3.60
CA GLU A 173 14.55 -48.07 -2.98
C GLU A 173 14.03 -49.46 -2.60
N ILE A 174 12.74 -49.61 -2.28
CA ILE A 174 12.18 -50.88 -1.79
C ILE A 174 11.91 -51.90 -2.92
N PRO A 175 11.57 -51.52 -4.17
CA PRO A 175 11.48 -52.48 -5.28
C PRO A 175 12.81 -52.79 -5.97
N GLY A 176 13.86 -51.95 -5.81
CA GLY A 176 15.06 -51.98 -6.66
C GLY A 176 16.35 -52.52 -6.03
N GLY A 177 16.53 -52.45 -4.71
CA GLY A 177 17.69 -53.05 -4.03
C GLY A 177 19.05 -52.38 -4.30
N GLN A 178 19.09 -51.08 -4.62
CA GLN A 178 20.33 -50.36 -4.97
C GLN A 178 20.59 -49.18 -4.03
N ALA A 179 21.07 -49.46 -2.82
CA ALA A 179 21.38 -48.48 -1.77
C ALA A 179 22.44 -47.39 -2.15
N GLY A 180 23.00 -47.44 -3.36
CA GLY A 180 23.94 -46.46 -3.88
C GLY A 180 23.28 -45.14 -4.34
N ASP A 181 22.02 -45.16 -4.76
CA ASP A 181 21.30 -43.96 -5.21
C ASP A 181 20.88 -43.04 -4.04
N LEU A 182 20.72 -43.61 -2.84
CA LEU A 182 20.40 -42.87 -1.61
C LEU A 182 21.44 -41.81 -1.24
N PHE A 183 22.74 -42.12 -1.43
CA PHE A 183 23.83 -41.16 -1.17
C PHE A 183 23.90 -40.04 -2.21
N LEU A 184 23.44 -40.29 -3.45
CA LEU A 184 23.39 -39.29 -4.51
C LEU A 184 22.33 -38.21 -4.24
N LEU A 185 21.29 -38.56 -3.49
CA LEU A 185 20.16 -37.69 -3.14
C LEU A 185 20.37 -36.84 -1.87
N LEU A 186 21.26 -37.29 -0.97
CA LEU A 186 21.63 -36.59 0.27
C LEU A 186 22.12 -35.12 0.06
N PRO A 187 22.99 -34.82 -0.93
CA PRO A 187 23.42 -33.44 -1.17
C PRO A 187 22.27 -32.53 -1.64
N PHE A 188 21.29 -33.06 -2.38
CA PHE A 188 20.11 -32.30 -2.79
C PHE A 188 19.20 -31.97 -1.61
N ALA A 189 19.02 -32.92 -0.68
CA ALA A 189 18.24 -32.69 0.54
C ALA A 189 18.90 -31.64 1.45
N LEU A 190 20.23 -31.70 1.59
CA LEU A 190 20.99 -30.70 2.35
C LEU A 190 20.95 -29.31 1.70
N LEU A 191 21.03 -29.24 0.36
CA LEU A 191 20.85 -27.99 -0.38
C LEU A 191 19.46 -27.40 -0.20
N ALA A 192 18.41 -28.22 -0.27
CA ALA A 192 17.03 -27.78 -0.07
C ALA A 192 16.81 -27.25 1.36
N ALA A 193 17.32 -27.96 2.37
CA ALA A 193 17.25 -27.52 3.76
C ALA A 193 18.04 -26.22 3.99
N GLY A 194 19.23 -26.11 3.40
CA GLY A 194 20.05 -24.90 3.45
C GLY A 194 19.35 -23.69 2.82
N LEU A 195 18.75 -23.87 1.63
CA LEU A 195 17.98 -22.83 0.95
C LEU A 195 16.76 -22.41 1.77
N GLN A 196 16.07 -23.36 2.40
CA GLN A 196 14.93 -23.10 3.27
C GLN A 196 15.31 -22.27 4.51
N LEU A 197 16.43 -22.60 5.15
CA LEU A 197 16.96 -21.84 6.28
C LEU A 197 17.37 -20.42 5.87
N TRP A 198 18.03 -20.29 4.71
CA TRP A 198 18.45 -18.99 4.17
C TRP A 198 17.27 -18.07 3.86
N LEU A 199 16.24 -18.58 3.18
CA LEU A 199 15.00 -17.84 2.88
C LEU A 199 14.25 -17.45 4.16
N SER A 200 14.19 -18.34 5.16
CA SER A 200 13.55 -18.05 6.44
C SER A 200 14.27 -16.93 7.21
N GLN A 201 15.61 -16.89 7.20
CA GLN A 201 16.37 -15.81 7.80
C GLN A 201 16.23 -14.49 7.04
N TRP A 202 16.19 -14.53 5.71
CA TRP A 202 15.93 -13.35 4.89
C TRP A 202 14.58 -12.70 5.23
N ARG A 203 13.55 -13.52 5.42
CA ARG A 203 12.23 -13.05 5.89
C ARG A 203 12.33 -12.35 7.25
N GLN A 204 13.10 -12.89 8.19
CA GLN A 204 13.26 -12.29 9.53
C GLN A 204 13.96 -10.92 9.48
N ARG A 205 14.97 -10.75 8.61
CA ARG A 205 15.66 -9.46 8.43
C ARG A 205 14.75 -8.40 7.83
N ARG A 206 13.94 -8.75 6.83
CA ARG A 206 12.95 -7.86 6.21
C ARG A 206 11.84 -7.41 7.16
N LEU A 207 11.51 -8.22 8.17
CA LEU A 207 10.53 -7.85 9.20
C LEU A 207 11.08 -6.88 10.26
N ALA A 208 12.40 -6.72 10.36
CA ALA A 208 13.03 -5.77 11.28
C ALA A 208 13.20 -4.36 10.67
N GLU A 209 13.06 -4.23 9.35
CA GLU A 209 13.14 -2.96 8.60
C GLU A 209 11.77 -2.34 8.29
N VAL A 210 10.67 -3.05 8.63
CA VAL A 210 9.27 -2.64 8.42
C VAL A 210 8.65 -2.23 9.74
#